data_AF-A0A4U9D113-F1
#
_entry.id   AF-A0A4U9D113-F1
#
_cell.length_a   1.000
_cell.length_b   1.000
_cell.length_c   1.000
_cell.angle_alpha   90.00
_cell.angle_beta   90.00
_cell.angle_gamma   90.00
#
_symmetry.space_group_name_H-M   'P 1'
#
loop_
_entity.id
_entity.type
_entity.pdbx_description
1 polymer ?
#
loop_
_entity_poly.entity_id
_entity_poly.type
_entity_poly.pdbx_seq_one_letter_code
_entity_poly.pdbx_strand_id
1 'polypeptide(L)'
;MQLWLEHLVYCASGGTGTSRLLVRKEGEWRFPPLAQEQAKAYLDELVDGYLQGMSKPLLLLPESAGAWLKACYDAEKDVMLMDDETQQKARSKFVQAYEGNMVISGEGSDVWYQRLWRTLEPAYYDEIIAQAQRYLLPVFRFHQSE
;
A
#
# COMPACT_ATOMS: atom_id res chain seq x y z
N MET A 1 -5.52 1.14 -4.00
CA MET A 1 -6.03 -0.17 -3.53
C MET A 1 -7.32 -0.59 -4.23
N GLN A 2 -8.37 0.23 -4.24
CA GLN A 2 -9.66 -0.17 -4.84
C GLN A 2 -9.55 -0.68 -6.29
N LEU A 3 -8.96 0.09 -7.21
CA LEU A 3 -8.77 -0.34 -8.61
C LEU A 3 -7.96 -1.65 -8.70
N TRP A 4 -6.99 -1.86 -7.80
CA TRP A 4 -6.17 -3.06 -7.80
C TRP A 4 -7.01 -4.30 -7.50
N LEU A 5 -7.87 -4.26 -6.47
CA LEU A 5 -8.80 -5.35 -6.16
C LEU A 5 -9.74 -5.64 -7.33
N GLU A 6 -10.34 -4.60 -7.93
CA GLU A 6 -11.22 -4.74 -9.09
C GLU A 6 -10.48 -5.38 -10.29
N HIS A 7 -9.24 -4.97 -10.52
CA HIS A 7 -8.38 -5.51 -11.56
C HIS A 7 -8.03 -6.99 -11.33
N LEU A 8 -7.70 -7.37 -10.10
CA LEU A 8 -7.45 -8.77 -9.73
C LEU A 8 -8.67 -9.66 -10.00
N VAL A 9 -9.86 -9.22 -9.58
CA VAL A 9 -11.11 -9.96 -9.84
C VAL A 9 -11.36 -10.09 -11.34
N TYR A 10 -11.15 -9.02 -12.11
CA TYR A 10 -11.28 -9.02 -13.57
C TYR A 10 -10.32 -10.03 -14.23
N CYS A 11 -9.04 -9.99 -13.90
CA CYS A 11 -8.05 -10.91 -14.47
C CYS A 11 -8.24 -12.36 -13.99
N ALA A 12 -8.59 -12.57 -12.73
CA ALA A 12 -8.93 -13.89 -12.19
C ALA A 12 -10.16 -14.52 -12.88
N SER A 13 -11.06 -13.68 -13.40
CA SER A 13 -12.23 -14.09 -14.18
C SER A 13 -11.91 -14.37 -15.67
N GLY A 14 -10.65 -14.26 -16.08
CA GLY A 14 -10.19 -14.51 -17.46
C GLY A 14 -10.02 -13.25 -18.31
N GLY A 15 -10.16 -12.06 -17.72
CA GLY A 15 -9.92 -10.79 -18.40
C GLY A 15 -8.43 -10.57 -18.73
N THR A 16 -8.13 -10.13 -19.95
CA THR A 16 -6.76 -9.89 -20.45
C THR A 16 -6.50 -8.42 -20.79
N GLY A 17 -7.38 -7.51 -20.34
CA GLY A 17 -7.29 -6.08 -20.55
C GLY A 17 -6.51 -5.32 -19.48
N THR A 18 -6.22 -4.05 -19.77
CA THR A 18 -5.65 -3.08 -18.83
C THR A 18 -6.77 -2.39 -18.06
N SER A 19 -6.57 -2.12 -16.76
CA SER A 19 -7.48 -1.31 -15.94
C SER A 19 -6.85 0.04 -15.62
N ARG A 20 -7.64 1.11 -15.67
CA ARG A 20 -7.19 2.50 -15.47
C ARG A 20 -8.14 3.28 -14.57
N LEU A 21 -7.60 4.11 -13.69
CA LEU A 21 -8.32 5.12 -12.90
C LEU A 21 -7.65 6.47 -13.09
N LEU A 22 -8.37 7.39 -13.72
CA LEU A 22 -7.93 8.77 -13.89
C LEU A 22 -8.33 9.59 -12.65
N VAL A 23 -7.37 10.25 -12.03
CA VAL A 23 -7.57 11.12 -10.87
C VAL A 23 -7.25 12.56 -11.22
N ARG A 24 -7.50 13.48 -10.29
CA ARG A 24 -7.24 14.91 -10.49
C ARG A 24 -5.74 15.18 -10.71
N LYS A 25 -5.40 16.35 -11.27
CA LYS A 25 -4.03 16.80 -11.53
C LYS A 25 -3.25 15.85 -12.45
N GLU A 26 -3.90 15.34 -13.51
CA GLU A 26 -3.28 14.45 -14.50
C GLU A 26 -2.73 13.14 -13.90
N GLY A 27 -3.14 12.78 -12.68
CA GLY A 27 -2.75 11.51 -12.08
C GLY A 27 -3.52 10.34 -12.69
N GLU A 28 -2.84 9.21 -12.81
CA GLU A 28 -3.43 7.95 -13.28
C GLU A 28 -2.95 6.80 -12.40
N TRP A 29 -3.83 5.83 -12.15
CA TRP A 29 -3.44 4.48 -11.79
C TRP A 29 -3.74 3.56 -12.96
N ARG A 30 -2.73 2.83 -13.42
CA ARG A 30 -2.82 1.92 -14.56
C ARG A 30 -2.18 0.59 -14.21
N PHE A 31 -2.93 -0.49 -14.44
CA PHE A 31 -2.48 -1.87 -14.24
C PHE A 31 -2.54 -2.65 -15.55
N PRO A 32 -1.41 -3.17 -16.04
CA PRO A 32 -1.37 -4.05 -17.21
C PRO A 32 -2.03 -5.39 -16.89
N PRO A 33 -2.45 -6.17 -17.90
CA PRO A 33 -3.09 -7.46 -17.67
C PRO A 33 -2.17 -8.42 -16.91
N LEU A 34 -2.76 -9.17 -15.98
CA LEU A 34 -2.08 -10.23 -15.24
C LEU A 34 -2.50 -11.61 -15.76
N ALA A 35 -1.61 -12.59 -15.62
CA ALA A 35 -1.99 -13.98 -15.79
C ALA A 35 -3.07 -14.37 -14.78
N GLN A 36 -4.05 -15.18 -15.19
CA GLN A 36 -5.18 -15.55 -14.34
C GLN A 36 -4.75 -16.19 -13.01
N GLU A 37 -3.73 -17.06 -13.04
CA GLU A 37 -3.17 -17.70 -11.84
C GLU A 37 -2.51 -16.69 -10.91
N GLN A 38 -1.75 -15.74 -11.45
CA GLN A 38 -1.13 -14.67 -10.67
C GLN A 38 -2.18 -13.75 -10.04
N ALA A 39 -3.23 -13.41 -10.77
CA ALA A 39 -4.34 -12.60 -10.26
C ALA A 39 -5.06 -13.31 -9.10
N LYS A 40 -5.29 -14.62 -9.20
CA LYS A 40 -5.85 -15.44 -8.11
C LYS A 40 -4.94 -15.44 -6.88
N ALA A 41 -3.63 -15.64 -7.06
CA ALA A 41 -2.69 -15.65 -5.94
C ALA A 41 -2.69 -14.31 -5.16
N TYR A 42 -2.68 -13.17 -5.85
CA TYR A 42 -2.78 -11.87 -5.17
C TYR A 42 -4.17 -11.62 -4.57
N LEU A 43 -5.23 -12.16 -5.16
CA LEU A 43 -6.57 -12.06 -4.61
C LEU A 43 -6.71 -12.87 -3.31
N ASP A 44 -6.13 -14.08 -3.27
CA ASP A 44 -6.10 -14.94 -2.09
C ASP A 44 -5.38 -14.23 -0.93
N GLU A 45 -4.25 -13.56 -1.19
CA GLU A 45 -3.56 -12.74 -0.19
C GLU A 45 -4.46 -11.65 0.41
N LEU A 46 -5.26 -10.95 -0.41
CA LEU A 46 -6.20 -9.94 0.07
C LEU A 46 -7.34 -10.54 0.88
N VAL A 47 -7.85 -11.72 0.48
CA VAL A 47 -8.88 -12.45 1.22
C VAL A 47 -8.33 -12.90 2.58
N ASP A 48 -7.11 -13.42 2.63
CA ASP A 48 -6.43 -13.78 3.88
C ASP A 48 -6.27 -12.57 4.80
N GLY A 49 -5.87 -11.42 4.25
CA GLY A 49 -5.79 -10.17 4.99
C GLY A 49 -7.15 -9.73 5.56
N TYR A 50 -8.21 -9.85 4.77
CA TYR A 50 -9.58 -9.59 5.23
C TYR A 50 -9.96 -10.50 6.40
N LEU A 51 -9.76 -11.81 6.28
CA LEU A 51 -10.08 -12.78 7.34
C LEU A 51 -9.28 -12.53 8.63
N GLN A 52 -8.00 -12.19 8.51
CA GLN A 52 -7.17 -11.80 9.64
C GLN A 52 -7.66 -10.51 10.29
N GLY A 53 -7.98 -9.49 9.48
CA GLY A 53 -8.51 -8.20 9.91
C GLY A 53 -9.85 -8.29 10.65
N MET A 54 -10.66 -9.31 10.33
CA MET A 54 -11.91 -9.60 11.04
C MET A 54 -11.68 -10.22 12.43
N SER A 55 -10.52 -10.82 12.68
CA SER A 55 -10.17 -11.46 13.96
C SER A 55 -9.38 -10.53 14.90
N LYS A 56 -8.49 -9.72 14.34
CA LYS A 56 -7.71 -8.70 15.05
C LYS A 56 -7.47 -7.50 14.13
N PRO A 57 -7.25 -6.28 14.66
CA PRO A 57 -6.91 -5.14 13.82
C PRO A 57 -5.69 -5.45 12.95
N LEU A 58 -5.88 -5.41 11.62
CA LEU A 58 -4.79 -5.51 10.66
C LEU A 58 -4.10 -4.15 10.59
N LEU A 59 -2.84 -4.07 11.01
CA LEU A 59 -2.10 -2.80 11.09
C LEU A 59 -1.62 -2.35 9.70
N LEU A 60 -2.56 -2.03 8.84
CA LEU A 60 -2.29 -1.49 7.51
C LEU A 60 -2.65 0.00 7.51
N LEU A 61 -1.65 0.85 7.27
CA LEU A 61 -1.79 2.30 7.17
C LEU A 61 -1.48 2.72 5.72
N PRO A 62 -2.47 2.76 4.81
CA PRO A 62 -2.22 2.93 3.39
C PRO A 62 -1.48 4.20 3.01
N GLU A 63 -1.74 5.32 3.70
CA GLU A 63 -1.12 6.61 3.36
C GLU A 63 0.33 6.68 3.88
N SER A 64 0.54 6.36 5.15
CA SER A 64 1.85 6.43 5.80
C SER A 64 2.79 5.35 5.29
N ALA A 65 2.32 4.11 5.22
CA ALA A 65 3.12 3.01 4.73
C ALA A 65 3.28 3.05 3.20
N GLY A 66 2.30 3.61 2.47
CA GLY A 66 2.45 3.94 1.06
C GLY A 66 3.51 5.01 0.80
N ALA A 67 3.60 6.05 1.66
CA ALA A 67 4.66 7.05 1.59
C ALA A 67 6.05 6.46 1.89
N TRP A 68 6.13 5.53 2.84
CA TRP A 68 7.34 4.75 3.10
C TRP A 68 7.74 3.92 1.86
N LEU A 69 6.82 3.13 1.31
CA LEU A 69 7.06 2.29 0.12
C LEU A 69 7.54 3.12 -1.07
N LYS A 70 6.89 4.26 -1.37
CA LYS A 70 7.32 5.15 -2.46
C LYS A 70 8.74 5.68 -2.29
N ALA A 71 9.24 5.77 -1.06
CA ALA A 71 10.57 6.28 -0.77
C ALA A 71 11.66 5.21 -0.82
N CYS A 72 11.31 3.93 -0.67
CA CYS A 72 12.27 2.81 -0.62
C CYS A 72 12.08 1.75 -1.72
N TYR A 73 11.01 1.78 -2.50
CA TYR A 73 10.80 0.88 -3.63
C TYR A 73 11.35 1.47 -4.93
N ASP A 74 12.30 0.76 -5.56
CA ASP A 74 12.84 1.08 -6.88
C ASP A 74 12.08 0.26 -7.93
N ALA A 75 11.21 0.92 -8.70
CA ALA A 75 10.38 0.29 -9.70
C ALA A 75 11.15 -0.19 -10.95
N GLU A 76 12.31 0.42 -11.25
CA GLU A 76 13.12 0.02 -12.41
C GLU A 76 13.83 -1.31 -12.16
N LYS A 77 14.28 -1.51 -10.92
CA LYS A 77 15.00 -2.73 -10.51
C LYS A 77 14.11 -3.78 -9.85
N ASP A 78 12.86 -3.42 -9.53
CA ASP A 78 11.94 -4.22 -8.71
C ASP A 78 12.59 -4.66 -7.39
N VAL A 79 13.22 -3.72 -6.67
CA VAL A 79 13.89 -3.98 -5.39
C VAL A 79 13.48 -2.99 -4.32
N MET A 80 13.51 -3.46 -3.08
CA MET A 80 13.41 -2.63 -1.89
C MET A 80 14.81 -2.18 -1.46
N LEU A 81 15.03 -0.87 -1.41
CA LEU A 81 16.26 -0.25 -0.95
C LEU A 81 16.29 -0.28 0.59
N MET A 82 17.20 -1.05 1.16
CA MET A 82 17.31 -1.30 2.61
C MET A 82 18.53 -0.63 3.25
N ASP A 83 19.24 0.23 2.53
CA ASP A 83 20.33 1.00 3.11
C ASP A 83 19.81 2.00 4.16
N ASP A 84 20.64 2.26 5.18
CA ASP A 84 20.26 3.09 6.33
C ASP A 84 19.79 4.49 5.92
N GLU A 85 20.41 5.08 4.90
CA GLU A 85 20.06 6.42 4.42
C GLU A 85 18.65 6.44 3.80
N THR A 86 18.36 5.49 2.90
CA THR A 86 17.04 5.36 2.28
C THR A 86 15.97 5.03 3.32
N GLN A 87 16.27 4.14 4.27
CA GLN A 87 15.32 3.79 5.34
C GLN A 87 15.03 4.97 6.28
N GLN A 88 16.03 5.78 6.61
CA GLN A 88 15.81 6.99 7.41
C GLN A 88 14.92 8.00 6.68
N LYS A 89 15.15 8.19 5.38
CA LYS A 89 14.29 9.05 4.53
C LYS A 89 12.87 8.50 4.45
N ALA A 90 12.71 7.20 4.21
CA ALA A 90 11.41 6.54 4.12
C ALA A 90 10.64 6.63 5.44
N ARG A 91 11.32 6.45 6.59
CA ARG A 91 10.72 6.64 7.91
C ARG A 91 10.27 8.08 8.14
N SER A 92 11.03 9.05 7.65
CA SER A 92 10.65 10.47 7.75
C SER A 92 9.39 10.76 6.92
N LYS A 93 9.27 10.16 5.73
CA LYS A 93 8.06 10.25 4.88
C LYS A 93 6.85 9.57 5.50
N PHE A 94 7.06 8.42 6.15
CA PHE A 94 6.02 7.75 6.93
C PHE A 94 5.47 8.68 8.00
N VAL A 95 6.35 9.22 8.86
CA VAL A 95 5.93 10.08 9.99
C VAL A 95 5.24 11.34 9.48
N GLN A 96 5.75 11.93 8.41
CA GLN A 96 5.12 13.09 7.77
C GLN A 96 3.68 12.80 7.31
N ALA A 97 3.42 11.63 6.74
CA ALA A 97 2.08 11.23 6.31
C ALA A 97 1.17 10.85 7.50
N TYR A 98 1.75 10.26 8.55
CA TYR A 98 1.03 9.88 9.76
C TYR A 98 0.58 11.11 10.57
N GLU A 99 1.47 12.08 10.80
CA GLU A 99 1.18 13.29 11.59
C GLU A 99 0.46 14.36 10.77
N GLY A 100 0.75 14.45 9.47
CA GLY A 100 0.23 15.48 8.58
C GLY A 100 0.95 16.81 8.72
N ASN A 101 0.24 17.91 8.49
CA ASN A 101 0.76 19.26 8.63
C ASN A 101 -0.32 20.22 9.16
N MET A 102 -0.01 21.51 9.23
CA MET A 102 -0.92 22.54 9.78
C MET A 102 -2.23 22.70 8.99
N VAL A 103 -2.29 22.26 7.73
CA VAL A 103 -3.43 22.44 6.82
C VAL A 103 -4.17 21.12 6.58
N ILE A 104 -3.43 20.02 6.43
CA ILE A 104 -3.94 18.69 6.11
C ILE A 104 -3.64 17.77 7.29
N SER A 105 -4.69 17.20 7.87
CA SER A 105 -4.55 16.24 8.95
C SER A 105 -3.91 14.94 8.45
N GLY A 106 -2.98 14.39 9.23
CA GLY A 106 -2.34 13.13 8.91
C GLY A 106 -3.23 11.93 9.16
N GLU A 107 -2.79 10.77 8.67
CA GLU A 107 -3.51 9.50 8.83
C GLU A 107 -3.74 9.13 10.30
N GLY A 108 -2.82 9.47 11.20
CA GLY A 108 -2.93 9.21 12.65
C GLY A 108 -4.02 10.02 13.36
N SER A 109 -4.64 10.98 12.69
CA SER A 109 -5.81 11.70 13.22
C SER A 109 -7.09 10.87 13.17
N ASP A 110 -7.09 9.76 12.44
CA ASP A 110 -8.26 8.88 12.31
C ASP A 110 -8.62 8.23 13.66
N VAL A 111 -9.91 8.32 14.00
CA VAL A 111 -10.46 7.82 15.26
C VAL A 111 -10.31 6.31 15.44
N TRP A 112 -10.22 5.54 14.36
CA TRP A 112 -10.01 4.09 14.39
C TRP A 112 -8.60 3.75 14.82
N TYR A 113 -7.57 4.45 14.32
CA TYR A 113 -6.20 4.24 14.77
C TYR A 113 -5.99 4.72 16.22
N GLN A 114 -6.63 5.83 16.61
CA GLN A 114 -6.54 6.35 17.99
C GLN A 114 -7.14 5.41 19.05
N ARG A 115 -8.03 4.49 18.65
CA ARG A 115 -8.55 3.43 19.53
C ARG A 115 -7.53 2.32 19.76
N LEU A 116 -6.62 2.09 18.82
CA LEU A 116 -5.56 1.09 18.95
C LEU A 116 -4.43 1.61 19.84
N TRP A 117 -4.03 2.87 19.64
CA TRP A 117 -2.97 3.51 20.40
C TRP A 117 -3.15 5.03 20.45
N ARG A 118 -2.67 5.66 21.52
CA ARG A 118 -2.62 7.14 21.63
C ARG A 118 -1.41 7.75 20.92
N THR A 119 -0.35 6.98 20.81
CA THR A 119 0.90 7.37 20.15
C THR A 119 1.44 6.14 19.45
N LEU A 120 1.88 6.30 18.20
CA LEU A 120 2.42 5.19 17.44
C LEU A 120 3.81 4.82 17.98
N GLU A 121 3.87 3.72 18.73
CA GLU A 121 5.12 3.24 19.30
C GLU A 121 6.01 2.56 18.26
N PRO A 122 7.36 2.63 18.40
CA PRO A 122 8.31 1.98 17.51
C PRO A 122 8.00 0.51 17.21
N ALA A 123 7.45 -0.23 18.17
CA ALA A 123 7.14 -1.66 18.02
C ALA A 123 6.10 -1.95 16.93
N TYR A 124 5.17 -1.03 16.64
CA TYR A 124 4.15 -1.23 15.61
C TYR A 124 4.68 -0.94 14.20
N TYR A 125 5.79 -0.23 14.06
CA TYR A 125 6.33 0.14 12.75
C TYR A 125 6.71 -1.10 11.94
N ASP A 126 7.35 -2.08 12.57
CA ASP A 126 7.79 -3.29 11.88
C ASP A 126 6.60 -4.09 11.35
N GLU A 127 5.52 -4.20 12.13
CA GLU A 127 4.28 -4.85 11.68
C GLU A 127 3.62 -4.07 10.53
N ILE A 128 3.53 -2.74 10.64
CA ILE A 128 2.94 -1.90 9.59
C ILE A 128 3.72 -2.01 8.28
N ILE A 129 5.06 -1.98 8.36
CA ILE A 129 5.94 -2.14 7.19
C ILE A 129 5.75 -3.52 6.56
N ALA A 130 5.69 -4.58 7.37
CA ALA A 130 5.45 -5.93 6.87
C ALA A 130 4.09 -6.05 6.15
N GLN A 131 3.01 -5.49 6.73
CA GLN A 131 1.70 -5.49 6.08
C GLN A 131 1.68 -4.64 4.80
N ALA A 132 2.41 -3.52 4.79
CA ALA A 132 2.53 -2.68 3.60
C ALA A 132 3.28 -3.39 2.47
N GLN A 133 4.39 -4.07 2.77
CA GLN A 133 5.09 -4.90 1.80
C GLN A 133 4.21 -6.02 1.27
N ARG A 134 3.39 -6.63 2.12
CA ARG A 134 2.48 -7.70 1.69
C ARG A 134 1.36 -7.20 0.77
N TYR A 135 0.67 -6.13 1.16
CA TYR A 135 -0.57 -5.72 0.49
C TYR A 135 -0.42 -4.53 -0.46
N LEU A 136 0.45 -3.57 -0.15
CA LEU A 136 0.59 -2.34 -0.94
C LEU A 136 1.70 -2.45 -1.99
N LEU A 137 2.77 -3.22 -1.74
CA LEU A 137 3.86 -3.37 -2.71
C LEU A 137 3.38 -3.83 -4.10
N PRO A 138 2.46 -4.82 -4.24
CA PRO A 138 1.95 -5.19 -5.55
C PRO A 138 1.33 -4.01 -6.31
N VAL A 139 0.65 -3.11 -5.59
CA VAL A 139 0.04 -1.91 -6.18
C VAL A 139 1.11 -1.00 -6.80
N PHE A 140 2.26 -0.84 -6.15
CA PHE A 140 3.38 -0.04 -6.69
C PHE A 140 4.15 -0.77 -7.78
N ARG A 141 4.34 -2.09 -7.62
CA ARG A 141 5.07 -2.93 -8.58
C ARG A 141 4.39 -3.00 -9.93
N PHE A 142 3.07 -3.16 -9.96
CA PHE A 142 2.33 -3.31 -11.21
C PHE A 142 1.79 -1.99 -11.78
N HIS A 143 1.92 -0.89 -11.04
CA HIS A 143 1.55 0.41 -11.57
C HIS A 143 2.54 0.85 -12.65
N GLN A 144 2.01 1.19 -13.83
CA GLN A 144 2.77 1.84 -14.89
C GLN A 144 2.39 3.32 -14.97
N SER A 145 3.34 4.21 -14.74
CA SER A 145 3.24 5.62 -15.14
C SER A 145 3.73 5.75 -16.59
N GLU A 146 2.91 6.32 -17.47
CA GLU A 146 3.38 6.75 -18.81
C GLU A 146 4.45 7.85 -18.71
#